data_AF-A0A2I2KVV0-F1
#
_entry.id   AF-A0A2I2KVV0-F1
#
_cell.length_a   1.000
_cell.length_b   1.000
_cell.length_c   1.000
_cell.angle_alpha   90.00
_cell.angle_beta   90.00
_cell.angle_gamma   90.00
#
_symmetry.space_group_name_H-M   'P 1'
#
loop_
_entity.id
_entity.type
_entity.pdbx_description
1 polymer ?
#
loop_
_entity_poly.entity_id
_entity_poly.type
_entity_poly.pdbx_seq_one_letter_code
_entity_poly.pdbx_strand_id
1 'polypeptide(L)' 'MTDRPYVLLSCAMSVDGYIDDATSARLLLSNDEDFDRVDEARASCDALLVGAETIRRDNPRLLVRSQ' A
#
# COMPACT_ATOMS: atom_id res chain seq x y z
N MET A 1 -5.70 -2.21 29.61
CA MET A 1 -4.98 -2.46 28.34
C MET A 1 -4.99 -1.15 27.59
N THR A 2 -3.82 -0.64 27.19
CA THR A 2 -3.75 0.62 26.43
C THR A 2 -4.50 0.42 25.12
N ASP A 3 -5.48 1.28 24.88
CA ASP A 3 -6.41 1.23 23.76
C ASP A 3 -5.71 1.71 22.47
N ARG A 4 -4.76 0.92 21.99
CA ARG A 4 -3.99 1.20 20.77
C ARG A 4 -4.50 0.29 19.65
N PRO A 5 -4.69 0.84 18.43
CA PRO A 5 -5.11 0.03 17.29
C PRO A 5 -4.05 -1.03 16.95
N TYR A 6 -4.52 -2.19 16.48
CA TYR A 6 -3.63 -3.16 15.83
C TYR A 6 -3.18 -2.61 14.49
N VAL A 7 -1.88 -2.69 14.19
CA VAL A 7 -1.29 -2.11 12.98
C VAL A 7 -0.75 -3.21 12.08
N LEU A 8 -1.32 -3.32 10.88
CA LEU A 8 -0.78 -4.13 9.79
C LEU A 8 0.06 -3.25 8.87
N LEU A 9 1.34 -3.59 8.70
CA LEU A 9 2.24 -2.94 7.74
C LEU A 9 2.33 -3.77 6.46
N SER A 10 2.12 -3.14 5.31
CA SER A 10 2.28 -3.76 3.99
C SER A 10 3.27 -2.93 3.16
N CYS A 11 4.20 -3.62 2.49
CA CYS A 11 5.23 -3.01 1.65
C CYS A 11 5.61 -3.98 0.53
N ALA A 12 5.54 -3.51 -0.72
CA ALA A 12 6.08 -4.22 -1.87
C ALA A 12 7.55 -3.82 -2.06
N MET A 13 8.41 -4.79 -2.33
CA MET A 13 9.84 -4.56 -2.54
C MET A 13 10.36 -5.44 -3.68
N SER A 14 11.36 -4.95 -4.39
CA SER A 14 12.17 -5.77 -5.29
C SER A 14 12.95 -6.83 -4.53
N VAL A 15 13.48 -7.84 -5.23
CA VAL A 15 14.26 -8.94 -4.65
C VAL A 15 15.53 -8.45 -3.94
N ASP A 16 16.07 -7.32 -4.39
CA ASP A 16 17.25 -6.65 -3.81
C ASP A 16 16.89 -5.58 -2.74
N GLY A 17 15.61 -5.47 -2.34
CA GLY A 17 15.18 -4.72 -1.16
C GLY A 17 14.82 -3.26 -1.39
N TYR A 18 14.59 -2.84 -2.63
CA TYR A 18 14.15 -1.48 -2.96
C TYR A 18 12.63 -1.41 -3.08
N ILE A 19 12.06 -0.28 -2.65
CA ILE A 19 10.60 -0.05 -2.61
C ILE A 19 10.14 1.01 -3.62
N ASP A 20 11.08 1.65 -4.32
CA ASP A 20 10.86 2.66 -5.35
C ASP A 20 12.12 2.76 -6.24
N ASP A 21 12.02 3.47 -7.35
CA ASP A 21 13.16 3.86 -8.18
C ASP A 21 13.47 5.36 -8.08
N ALA A 22 14.52 5.82 -8.78
CA ALA A 22 14.93 7.22 -8.78
C ALA A 22 14.14 8.10 -9.77
N THR A 23 13.12 7.55 -10.43
CA THR A 23 12.32 8.28 -11.41
C THR A 23 11.18 9.05 -10.72
N SER A 24 10.46 9.85 -11.51
CA SER A 24 9.23 10.51 -11.08
C SER A 24 7.97 9.72 -11.42
N ALA A 25 8.12 8.60 -12.14
CA ALA A 25 6.99 7.76 -12.51
C ALA A 25 6.63 6.87 -11.32
N ARG A 26 5.33 6.58 -11.18
CA ARG A 26 4.88 5.58 -10.22
C ARG A 26 5.42 4.21 -10.61
N LEU A 27 6.15 3.57 -9.72
CA LEU A 27 6.63 2.20 -9.89
C LEU A 27 5.58 1.19 -9.42
N LEU A 28 5.29 0.19 -10.25
CA LEU A 28 4.48 -0.98 -9.88
C LEU A 28 5.41 -2.18 -9.74
N LEU A 29 5.68 -2.58 -8.51
CA LEU A 29 6.60 -3.69 -8.21
C LEU A 29 5.95 -5.07 -8.30
N SER A 30 4.65 -5.15 -8.02
CA SER A 30 3.94 -6.42 -7.88
C SER A 30 3.03 -6.73 -9.07
N ASN A 31 2.54 -7.98 -9.12
CA ASN A 31 1.57 -8.46 -10.10
C ASN A 31 0.12 -8.21 -9.62
N ASP A 32 -0.84 -8.54 -10.50
CA ASP A 32 -2.27 -8.37 -10.22
C ASP A 32 -2.75 -9.17 -9.00
N GLU A 33 -2.26 -10.40 -8.82
CA GLU A 33 -2.61 -11.25 -7.67
C GLU A 33 -2.18 -10.61 -6.33
N ASP A 34 -1.00 -10.01 -6.26
CA ASP A 34 -0.55 -9.30 -5.07
C ASP A 34 -1.34 -8.00 -4.86
N PHE A 35 -1.76 -7.32 -5.94
CA PHE A 35 -2.63 -6.15 -5.81
C PHE A 35 -4.00 -6.53 -5.25
N ASP A 36 -4.57 -7.68 -5.63
CA ASP A 36 -5.83 -8.19 -5.08
C ASP A 36 -5.66 -8.54 -3.59
N ARG A 37 -4.57 -9.23 -3.22
CA ARG A 37 -4.23 -9.52 -1.82
C ARG A 37 -4.09 -8.24 -0.97
N VAL A 38 -3.47 -7.19 -1.51
CA VAL A 38 -3.35 -5.89 -0.83
C VAL A 38 -4.71 -5.20 -0.70
N ASP A 39 -5.60 -5.36 -1.68
CA ASP A 39 -6.96 -4.83 -1.62
C ASP A 39 -7.79 -5.53 -0.52
N GLU A 40 -7.71 -6.85 -0.42
CA GLU A 40 -8.33 -7.62 0.67
C GLU A 40 -7.80 -7.19 2.05
N ALA A 41 -6.49 -6.99 2.17
CA ALA A 41 -5.89 -6.49 3.41
C ALA A 41 -6.43 -5.10 3.78
N ARG A 42 -6.59 -4.19 2.81
CA ARG A 42 -7.21 -2.88 3.03
C ARG A 42 -8.66 -3.01 3.45
N ALA A 43 -9.41 -3.93 2.84
CA ALA A 43 -10.81 -4.19 3.18
C ALA A 43 -11.01 -4.67 4.62
N SER A 44 -9.99 -5.33 5.19
CA SER A 44 -10.01 -5.79 6.59
C SER A 44 -9.62 -4.74 7.64
N CYS A 45 -9.21 -3.53 7.22
CA CYS A 45 -8.72 -2.48 8.12
C CYS A 45 -9.74 -1.33 8.23
N ASP A 46 -9.95 -0.82 9.45
CA ASP A 46 -10.84 0.33 9.69
C ASP A 46 -10.27 1.66 9.16
N ALA A 47 -8.95 1.75 9.00
CA ALA A 47 -8.27 2.94 8.53
C ALA A 47 -7.01 2.61 7.72
N LEU A 48 -6.71 3.45 6.73
CA LEU A 48 -5.47 3.39 5.94
C LEU A 48 -4.57 4.56 6.29
N LEU A 49 -3.31 4.27 6.61
CA LEU A 49 -2.26 5.25 6.83
C LEU A 49 -1.28 5.21 5.66
N VAL A 50 -1.01 6.37 5.05
CA VAL A 50 0.03 6.52 4.02
C VAL A 50 0.82 7.82 4.20
N GLY A 51 2.04 7.84 3.70
CA GLY A 51 2.86 9.05 3.67
C GLY A 51 2.31 10.09 2.68
N ALA A 52 2.49 11.37 2.99
CA ALA A 52 2.07 12.44 2.10
C ALA A 52 2.79 12.41 0.73
N GLU A 53 4.04 11.94 0.70
CA GLU A 53 4.77 11.76 -0.56
C GLU A 53 4.16 10.68 -1.45
N THR A 54 3.69 9.57 -0.87
CA THR A 54 2.95 8.52 -1.60
C THR A 54 1.69 9.09 -2.26
N ILE A 55 0.96 9.97 -1.56
CA ILE A 55 -0.20 10.66 -2.15
C ILE A 55 0.20 11.50 -3.36
N ARG A 56 1.28 12.29 -3.23
CA ARG A 56 1.73 13.21 -4.28
C ARG A 56 2.29 12.49 -5.51
N ARG A 57 3.06 11.42 -5.30
CA ARG A 57 3.73 10.67 -6.37
C ARG A 57 2.80 9.66 -7.04
N ASP A 58 2.01 8.93 -6.26
CA ASP A 58 1.28 7.77 -6.79
C ASP A 58 -0.20 8.04 -7.04
N ASN A 59 -0.74 9.12 -6.46
CA ASN A 59 -2.17 9.45 -6.46
C ASN A 59 -3.06 8.20 -6.26
N PRO A 60 -2.83 7.41 -5.19
CA PRO A 60 -3.55 6.16 -4.99
C PRO A 60 -5.00 6.48 -4.64
N ARG A 61 -5.94 5.70 -5.19
CA ARG A 61 -7.36 5.88 -4.86
C ARG A 61 -7.65 5.60 -3.38
N LEU A 62 -6.90 4.68 -2.75
CA LEU A 62 -7.09 4.23 -1.36
C LEU A 62 -8.53 3.84 -1.03
N LEU A 63 -9.27 3.41 -2.05
CA LEU A 63 -10.59 2.83 -1.92
C LEU A 63 -10.44 1.32 -1.90
N VAL A 64 -11.22 0.66 -1.06
CA VAL A 64 -11.49 -0.77 -1.21
C VAL A 64 -12.22 -0.94 -2.54
N ARG A 65 -11.73 -1.82 -3.42
CA ARG A 65 -12.47 -2.14 -4.63
C ARG A 65 -13.66 -3.00 -4.22
N SER A 66 -14.83 -2.38 -4.03
CA SER A 66 -16.08 -3.12 -4.03
C SER A 66 -16.24 -3.78 -5.40
N GLN A 67 -16.69 -5.04 -5.41
CA GLN A 67 -17.10 -5.73 -6.64
C GLN A 67 -17.99 -4.86 -7.52
#